data_AF-Q1JNI7-F1
#
_entry.id   AF-Q1JNI7-F1
#
_cell.length_a   1.000
_cell.length_b   1.000
_cell.length_c   1.000
_cell.angle_alpha   90.00
_cell.angle_beta   90.00
_cell.angle_gamma   90.00
#
_symmetry.space_group_name_H-M   'P 1'
#
loop_
_entity.id
_entity.type
_entity.pdbx_description
1 polymer ?
#
loop_
_entity_poly.entity_id
_entity_poly.type
_entity_poly.pdbx_seq_one_letter_code
_entity_poly.pdbx_strand_id
1 'polypeptide(L)'
;MQGKIIKSLAGFYYVESEGQVYQTRARGNFRKRGETPYVGDIVDFSAEDNSEGYILAIHPRKNSLVRPPIVNIDQAVVIMSAKEPEFNSNLLDRFLILLEHKAIHLA
;
A
#
# COMPACT_ATOMS: atom_id res chain seq x y z
N MET A 1 -0.77 -6.23 -17.97
CA MET A 1 -0.97 -4.80 -17.63
C MET A 1 -0.23 -4.48 -16.35
N GLN A 2 0.06 -3.21 -16.10
CA GLN A 2 0.66 -2.75 -14.84
C GLN A 2 -0.34 -1.88 -14.07
N GLY A 3 -0.38 -2.01 -12.75
CA GLY A 3 -1.28 -1.21 -11.92
C GLY A 3 -0.89 -1.21 -10.45
N LYS A 4 -1.70 -0.54 -9.62
CA LYS A 4 -1.48 -0.40 -8.18
C LYS A 4 -2.57 -1.13 -7.40
N ILE A 5 -2.19 -1.91 -6.38
CA ILE A 5 -3.18 -2.51 -5.47
C ILE A 5 -3.79 -1.40 -4.61
N ILE A 6 -5.09 -1.14 -4.77
CA ILE A 6 -5.82 -0.12 -3.99
C ILE A 6 -6.63 -0.72 -2.83
N LYS A 7 -6.92 -2.02 -2.89
CA LYS A 7 -7.71 -2.73 -1.87
C LYS A 7 -7.29 -4.19 -1.78
N SER A 8 -7.30 -4.72 -0.56
CA SER A 8 -7.12 -6.15 -0.27
C SER A 8 -8.29 -6.61 0.60
N LEU A 9 -9.02 -7.62 0.17
CA LEU A 9 -10.19 -8.13 0.88
C LEU A 9 -10.43 -9.61 0.58
N ALA A 10 -10.54 -10.43 1.62
CA ALA A 10 -10.91 -11.85 1.51
C ALA A 10 -10.07 -12.66 0.49
N GLY A 11 -8.76 -12.38 0.40
CA GLY A 11 -7.84 -13.06 -0.51
C GLY A 11 -7.85 -12.52 -1.95
N PHE A 12 -8.63 -11.48 -2.22
CA PHE A 12 -8.62 -10.73 -3.48
C PHE A 12 -7.85 -9.42 -3.33
N TYR A 13 -7.23 -9.03 -4.44
CA TYR A 13 -6.51 -7.77 -4.60
C TYR A 13 -7.13 -6.99 -5.75
N TYR A 14 -7.50 -5.75 -5.48
CA TYR A 14 -8.10 -4.87 -6.49
C TYR A 14 -7.01 -3.98 -7.03
N VAL A 15 -6.72 -4.14 -8.32
CA VAL A 15 -5.64 -3.42 -9.00
C VAL A 15 -6.26 -2.32 -9.84
N GLU A 16 -5.87 -1.08 -9.57
CA GLU A 16 -6.22 0.06 -10.40
C GLU A 16 -5.17 0.22 -11.51
N SER A 17 -5.64 0.36 -12.74
CA SER A 17 -4.81 0.55 -13.93
C SER A 17 -5.61 1.34 -14.95
N GLU A 18 -5.06 2.45 -15.42
CA GLU A 18 -5.67 3.32 -16.44
C GLU A 18 -7.11 3.75 -16.09
N GLY A 19 -7.39 4.02 -14.80
CA GLY A 19 -8.71 4.45 -14.33
C GLY A 19 -9.75 3.33 -14.19
N GLN A 20 -9.38 2.07 -14.47
CA GLN A 20 -10.22 0.90 -14.26
C GLN A 20 -9.73 0.06 -13.09
N VAL A 21 -10.65 -0.60 -12.38
CA VAL A 21 -10.35 -1.45 -11.23
C VAL A 21 -10.63 -2.90 -11.57
N TYR A 22 -9.60 -3.73 -11.45
CA TYR A 22 -9.64 -5.15 -11.76
C TYR A 22 -9.58 -5.97 -10.47
N GLN A 23 -10.50 -6.91 -10.30
CA GLN A 23 -10.44 -7.88 -9.21
C GLN A 23 -9.48 -9.01 -9.58
N THR A 24 -8.44 -9.20 -8.77
CA THR A 24 -7.38 -10.18 -9.03
C THR A 24 -7.10 -11.08 -7.82
N ARG A 25 -6.37 -12.17 -8.07
CA ARG A 25 -5.79 -13.04 -7.04
C ARG A 25 -4.27 -13.14 -7.21
N ALA A 26 -3.56 -13.35 -6.11
CA ALA A 26 -2.15 -13.71 -6.19
C ALA A 26 -1.99 -15.14 -6.70
N ARG A 27 -1.11 -15.36 -7.69
CA ARG A 27 -0.73 -16.73 -8.09
C ARG A 27 -0.11 -17.47 -6.90
N GLY A 28 -0.35 -18.78 -6.81
CA GLY A 28 0.13 -19.60 -5.68
C GLY A 28 1.65 -19.64 -5.48
N ASN A 29 2.43 -19.19 -6.47
CA ASN A 29 3.90 -19.10 -6.37
C ASN A 29 4.37 -17.99 -5.40
N PHE A 30 3.58 -16.95 -5.17
CA PHE A 30 3.92 -15.84 -4.26
C PHE A 30 4.20 -16.33 -2.83
N ARG A 31 3.38 -17.27 -2.32
CA ARG A 31 3.59 -17.88 -1.00
C ARG A 31 4.92 -18.65 -0.92
N LYS A 32 5.33 -19.32 -2.00
CA LYS A 32 6.61 -20.05 -2.05
C LYS A 32 7.81 -19.11 -2.09
N ARG A 33 7.67 -17.91 -2.65
CA ARG A 33 8.71 -16.86 -2.66
C ARG A 33 8.73 -16.00 -1.40
N GLY A 34 7.77 -16.17 -0.49
CA GLY A 34 7.63 -15.32 0.70
C GLY A 34 7.13 -13.91 0.39
N GLU A 35 6.61 -13.67 -0.81
CA GLU A 35 6.10 -12.37 -1.23
C GLU A 35 4.60 -12.30 -0.96
N THR A 36 4.20 -11.40 -0.06
CA THR A 36 2.78 -11.12 0.21
C THR A 36 2.41 -9.80 -0.44
N PRO A 37 1.41 -9.75 -1.34
CA PRO A 37 0.93 -8.49 -1.90
C PRO A 37 0.23 -7.64 -0.83
N TYR A 38 0.51 -6.34 -0.84
CA TYR A 38 -0.05 -5.33 0.05
C TYR A 38 -0.69 -4.19 -0.75
N VAL A 39 -1.59 -3.46 -0.10
CA VAL A 39 -2.10 -2.20 -0.65
C VAL A 39 -0.91 -1.26 -0.89
N GLY A 40 -0.90 -0.63 -2.06
CA GLY A 40 0.18 0.24 -2.53
C GLY A 40 1.24 -0.46 -3.40
N ASP A 41 1.27 -1.79 -3.47
CA ASP A 41 2.18 -2.49 -4.39
C ASP A 41 1.88 -2.11 -5.84
N ILE A 42 2.96 -1.87 -6.60
CA ILE A 42 2.90 -1.82 -8.06
C ILE A 42 3.08 -3.25 -8.56
N VAL A 43 2.18 -3.69 -9.42
CA VAL A 43 2.11 -5.08 -9.87
C VAL A 43 1.93 -5.19 -11.38
N ASP A 44 2.52 -6.23 -11.94
CA ASP A 44 2.10 -6.73 -13.25
C ASP A 44 0.99 -7.74 -13.03
N PHE A 45 -0.11 -7.59 -13.78
CA PHE A 45 -1.27 -8.45 -13.68
C PHE A 45 -1.86 -8.79 -15.05
N SER A 46 -2.64 -9.86 -15.09
CA SER A 46 -3.48 -10.26 -16.21
C SER A 46 -4.94 -10.15 -15.79
N ALA A 47 -5.80 -9.72 -16.71
CA ALA A 47 -7.24 -9.76 -16.58
C ALA A 47 -7.78 -10.11 -17.97
N GLU A 48 -8.55 -11.18 -18.09
CA GLU A 48 -9.23 -11.55 -19.33
C GLU A 48 -10.69 -11.11 -19.24
N ASP A 49 -11.32 -10.88 -20.39
CA ASP A 49 -12.75 -10.59 -20.44
C ASP A 49 -13.54 -11.77 -19.83
N ASN A 50 -14.31 -11.49 -18.79
CA ASN A 50 -15.10 -12.45 -18.00
C ASN A 50 -14.34 -13.44 -17.08
N SER A 51 -13.07 -13.18 -16.70
CA SER A 51 -12.35 -14.04 -15.73
C SER A 51 -11.73 -13.27 -14.55
N GLU A 52 -11.45 -13.99 -13.45
CA GLU A 52 -10.70 -13.44 -12.32
C GLU A 52 -9.24 -13.19 -12.73
N GLY A 53 -8.76 -11.96 -12.58
CA GLY A 53 -7.38 -11.63 -12.95
C GLY A 53 -6.34 -12.24 -12.00
N TYR A 54 -5.09 -12.28 -12.44
CA TYR A 54 -3.97 -12.78 -11.63
C TYR A 54 -2.83 -11.78 -11.56
N ILE A 55 -2.32 -11.56 -10.34
CA ILE A 55 -1.03 -10.89 -10.11
C ILE A 55 0.09 -11.83 -10.57
N LEU A 56 0.98 -11.30 -11.42
CA LEU A 56 2.09 -12.02 -12.04
C LEU A 56 3.42 -11.68 -11.37
N ALA A 57 3.64 -10.40 -11.05
CA ALA A 57 4.84 -9.89 -10.38
C ALA A 57 4.52 -8.71 -9.45
N ILE A 58 5.30 -8.55 -8.39
CA ILE A 58 5.30 -7.36 -7.52
C ILE A 58 6.62 -6.63 -7.76
N HIS A 59 6.54 -5.32 -8.02
CA HIS A 59 7.72 -4.48 -8.22
C HIS A 59 8.38 -4.07 -6.89
N PRO A 60 9.66 -3.65 -6.90
CA PRO A 60 10.35 -3.22 -5.70
C PRO A 60 9.61 -2.13 -4.94
N ARG A 61 9.54 -2.27 -3.61
CA ARG A 61 8.90 -1.31 -2.72
C ARG A 61 9.89 -0.24 -2.31
N LYS A 62 9.50 1.04 -2.39
CA LYS A 62 10.34 2.15 -1.90
C LYS A 62 10.28 2.31 -0.38
N ASN A 63 9.15 1.98 0.24
CA ASN A 63 8.95 2.02 1.69
C ASN A 63 7.79 1.09 2.10
N SER A 64 7.67 0.86 3.41
CA SER A 64 6.65 -0.03 3.99
C SER A 64 6.31 0.33 5.44
N LEU A 65 5.03 0.31 5.76
CA LEU A 65 4.49 0.33 7.12
C LEU A 65 3.98 -1.05 7.52
N VAL A 66 4.22 -1.40 8.78
CA VAL A 66 3.74 -2.67 9.37
C VAL A 66 2.28 -2.55 9.81
N ARG A 67 1.85 -1.37 10.27
CA ARG A 67 0.51 -1.13 10.79
C ARG A 67 0.01 0.28 10.40
N PRO A 68 -1.03 0.38 9.55
CA PRO A 68 -1.58 -0.70 8.72
C PRO A 68 -0.52 -1.23 7.73
N PRO A 69 -0.67 -2.47 7.22
CA PRO A 69 0.25 -3.02 6.22
C PRO A 69 0.03 -2.35 4.86
N ILE A 70 0.82 -1.31 4.57
CA ILE A 70 0.77 -0.51 3.34
C ILE A 70 2.19 -0.16 2.88
N VAL A 71 2.38 -0.06 1.58
CA VAL A 71 3.69 0.17 0.95
C VAL A 71 3.63 1.28 -0.10
N ASN A 72 4.78 1.78 -0.54
CA ASN A 72 4.90 2.81 -1.57
C ASN A 72 4.10 4.09 -1.26
N ILE A 73 4.22 4.56 -0.03
CA ILE A 73 3.59 5.79 0.45
C ILE A 73 4.44 6.98 -0.01
N ASP A 74 3.79 7.99 -0.58
CA ASP A 74 4.45 9.23 -0.98
C ASP A 74 4.49 10.23 0.16
N GLN A 75 3.33 10.44 0.79
CA GLN A 75 3.13 11.48 1.79
C GLN A 75 2.35 10.96 3.00
N ALA A 76 2.64 11.56 4.15
CA ALA A 76 1.85 11.39 5.37
C ALA A 76 1.35 12.75 5.86
N VAL A 77 0.09 12.79 6.29
CA VAL A 77 -0.54 13.97 6.90
C VAL A 77 -0.73 13.69 8.38
N VAL A 78 -0.01 14.44 9.23
CA VAL A 78 -0.12 14.33 10.69
C VAL A 78 -1.10 15.38 11.18
N ILE A 79 -2.22 14.94 11.76
CA ILE A 79 -3.27 15.82 12.29
C ILE A 79 -3.17 15.86 13.81
N MET A 80 -3.08 17.08 14.37
CA MET A 80 -3.07 17.30 15.81
C MET A 80 -3.98 18.48 16.17
N SER A 81 -4.58 18.40 17.36
CA SER A 81 -5.39 19.47 17.92
C SER A 81 -4.49 20.61 18.43
N ALA A 82 -4.90 21.84 18.18
CA ALA A 82 -4.25 23.02 18.76
C ALA A 82 -4.65 23.24 20.23
N LYS A 83 -5.89 22.85 20.61
CA LYS A 83 -6.42 23.13 21.95
C LYS A 83 -7.15 21.98 22.63
N GLU A 84 -8.06 21.29 21.96
CA GLU A 84 -8.80 20.18 22.56
C GLU A 84 -8.59 18.90 21.75
N PRO A 85 -7.74 17.95 22.22
CA PRO A 85 -6.84 18.05 23.39
C PRO A 85 -5.69 19.05 23.22
N GLU A 86 -4.95 19.37 24.28
CA GLU A 86 -3.82 20.31 24.17
C GLU A 86 -2.74 19.77 23.21
N PHE A 87 -2.15 20.68 22.44
CA PHE A 87 -1.05 20.35 21.54
C PHE A 87 0.13 19.73 22.31
N ASN A 88 0.68 18.65 21.76
CA ASN A 88 1.81 17.94 22.35
C ASN A 88 2.95 17.81 21.32
N SER A 89 3.98 18.66 21.48
CA SER A 89 5.16 18.66 20.60
C SER A 89 5.93 17.34 20.64
N ASN A 90 6.04 16.70 21.81
CA ASN A 90 6.73 15.41 21.91
C ASN A 90 6.02 14.31 21.10
N LEU A 91 4.68 14.33 21.09
CA LEU A 91 3.90 13.41 20.28
C LEU A 91 4.07 13.71 18.79
N LEU A 92 4.10 14.98 18.39
CA LEU A 92 4.40 15.39 17.02
C LEU A 92 5.75 14.83 16.58
N ASP A 93 6.81 15.12 17.34
CA ASP A 93 8.19 14.72 17.00
C ASP A 93 8.32 13.20 16.85
N ARG A 94 7.62 12.42 17.67
CA ARG A 94 7.58 10.96 17.53
C ARG A 94 6.99 10.51 16.20
N PHE A 95 5.93 11.17 15.72
CA PHE A 95 5.38 10.90 14.39
C PHE A 95 6.34 11.33 13.29
N LEU A 96 6.96 12.50 13.40
CA LEU A 96 7.91 13.00 12.40
C LEU A 96 9.10 12.06 12.25
N ILE A 97 9.72 11.65 13.36
CA ILE A 97 10.85 10.71 13.36
C ILE A 97 10.45 9.35 12.79
N LEU A 98 9.26 8.84 13.16
CA LEU A 98 8.76 7.57 12.64
C LEU A 98 8.62 7.59 11.12
N LEU A 99 8.02 8.65 10.57
CA LEU A 99 7.76 8.79 9.14
C LEU A 99 9.06 8.96 8.35
N GLU A 100 9.97 9.80 8.85
CA GLU A 100 11.27 10.03 8.23
C GLU A 100 12.11 8.75 8.22
N HIS A 101 12.14 8.00 9.33
CA HIS A 101 12.81 6.69 9.41
C HIS A 101 12.20 5.65 8.45
N LYS A 102 10.96 5.85 8.00
CA LYS A 102 10.29 5.01 6.99
C LYS A 102 10.43 5.55 5.57
N ALA A 103 11.22 6.61 5.36
CA ALA A 103 11.35 7.28 4.07
C ALA A 103 9.99 7.69 3.49
N ILE A 104 9.15 8.30 4.33
CA ILE A 104 7.85 8.87 3.96
C ILE A 104 7.92 10.38 4.18
N HIS A 105 7.70 11.15 3.13
CA HIS A 105 7.76 12.61 3.22
C HIS A 105 6.51 13.19 3.88
N LEU A 106 6.68 14.32 4.55
CA LEU A 106 5.57 15.09 5.13
C LEU A 106 5.03 16.07 4.07
N ALA A 107 3.71 16.23 4.07
CA ALA A 107 3.01 17.24 3.29
C ALA A 107 2.65 18.44 4.17
#